data_AF-A0A3C1HAB4-F1
#
_entry.id   AF-A0A3C1HAB4-F1
#
_cell.length_a   1.000
_cell.length_b   1.000
_cell.length_c   1.000
_cell.angle_alpha   90.00
_cell.angle_beta   90.00
_cell.angle_gamma   90.00
#
_symmetry.space_group_name_H-M   'P 1'
#
loop_
_entity.id
_entity.type
_entity.pdbx_description
1 polymer ?
#
loop_
_entity_poly.entity_id
_entity_poly.type
_entity_poly.pdbx_seq_one_letter_code
_entity_poly.pdbx_strand_id
1 'polypeptide(L)'
;MNAPILPRPFVGPLRRLALLLCLAVLPLPRAAGAVDTDGDGLSDDWERGFGRYEIVPGTFTWEAARVDALNRGGHLATVINAQEWADMRAVLGASLAGKNLWLGGTDEGSEGNWRWITGEKWTFSNWRAGEPSNDSLGNGHGAPENYLLIWGNETATRDGDAAYWNDVPITGGVLARDGYILERGAWTDPNDPDTDHDGLSDGVEAPADSTYQVIYGSFTWFEAQADAQSLNGTLAIITSAAEWQKALQQAGGGTFTTNLWLGASDSLVEGRWQWVSGEPMTYAAWAPGYPNNLLDADQLLFDATRNGWRDAPGNNPAVRACYLLERPFLSRTDANNRDTDGDGLSDGEEVLQWHTDPSSVDTDQDGLSDSDELTLWHTDPTRADTDGDGLTDGREIFVVHTDPTRADTDGDTFTDGEEVAAGTDPLDSRSSPGAVLRQYPAVEIEFDTKPGESYQLQFLNAAGAWQAIGSLIVGTGNPRPILLSTRPATMRFYRVVLAP
;
A
#
# COMPACT_ATOMS: atom_id res chain seq x y z
N MET A 1 58.16 13.51 -64.44
CA MET A 1 58.21 14.71 -63.57
C MET A 1 56.88 15.42 -63.68
N ASN A 2 56.29 15.77 -62.53
CA ASN A 2 55.02 16.50 -62.32
C ASN A 2 53.71 15.79 -62.69
N ALA A 3 53.07 15.22 -61.67
CA ALA A 3 51.62 15.00 -61.62
C ALA A 3 51.08 15.56 -60.27
N PRO A 4 49.84 16.09 -60.23
CA PRO A 4 49.41 17.08 -59.24
C PRO A 4 48.73 16.47 -58.00
N ILE A 5 48.70 17.30 -56.94
CA ILE A 5 48.12 17.11 -55.61
C ILE A 5 46.58 17.18 -55.67
N LEU A 6 45.90 16.21 -55.06
CA LEU A 6 44.56 16.37 -54.45
C LEU A 6 44.45 15.50 -53.17
N PRO A 7 43.62 15.90 -52.18
CA PRO A 7 43.93 15.76 -50.76
C PRO A 7 43.48 14.44 -50.12
N ARG A 8 44.14 14.11 -49.00
CA ARG A 8 43.85 12.98 -48.11
C ARG A 8 42.42 13.07 -47.54
N PRO A 9 41.66 11.97 -47.49
CA PRO A 9 40.63 11.82 -46.47
C PRO A 9 41.27 11.22 -45.20
N PHE A 10 41.01 11.91 -44.09
CA PHE A 10 41.23 11.47 -42.72
C PHE A 10 40.72 10.04 -42.51
N VAL A 11 41.58 9.16 -42.00
CA VAL A 11 41.19 7.90 -41.37
C VAL A 11 41.01 8.20 -39.87
N GLY A 12 39.77 8.26 -39.43
CA GLY A 12 39.36 8.29 -38.02
C GLY A 12 38.62 6.99 -37.66
N PRO A 13 38.75 6.50 -36.42
CA PRO A 13 38.80 5.07 -36.14
C PRO A 13 37.45 4.44 -35.78
N LEU A 14 37.36 3.15 -36.09
CA LEU A 14 36.67 2.10 -35.33
C LEU A 14 35.26 2.45 -34.82
N ARG A 15 34.25 2.04 -35.61
CA ARG A 15 32.92 1.73 -35.09
C ARG A 15 33.10 0.65 -34.00
N ARG A 16 33.02 1.06 -32.74
CA ARG A 16 32.74 0.14 -31.63
C ARG A 16 31.36 -0.44 -31.89
N LEU A 17 31.32 -1.66 -32.43
CA LEU A 17 30.17 -2.53 -32.30
C LEU A 17 30.14 -2.94 -30.83
N ALA A 18 29.55 -2.10 -29.98
CA ALA A 18 29.08 -2.56 -28.68
C ALA A 18 27.90 -3.46 -28.98
N LEU A 19 28.18 -4.76 -29.15
CA LEU A 19 27.18 -5.78 -28.99
C LEU A 19 26.84 -5.73 -27.50
N LEU A 20 25.87 -4.88 -27.13
CA LEU A 20 25.13 -5.07 -25.89
C LEU A 20 24.46 -6.43 -26.07
N LEU A 21 25.10 -7.47 -25.55
CA LEU A 21 24.38 -8.64 -25.11
C LEU A 21 23.60 -8.19 -23.87
N CYS A 22 22.54 -7.37 -24.06
CA CYS A 22 21.39 -7.53 -23.21
C CYS A 22 20.91 -8.93 -23.55
N LEU A 23 21.33 -9.93 -22.78
CA LEU A 23 20.33 -10.92 -22.41
C LEU A 23 19.23 -10.07 -21.78
N ALA A 24 18.19 -9.79 -22.57
CA ALA A 24 16.88 -9.79 -21.98
C ALA A 24 16.81 -11.14 -21.28
N VAL A 25 17.01 -11.15 -19.96
CA VAL A 25 16.45 -12.19 -19.12
C VAL A 25 14.96 -12.00 -19.35
N LEU A 26 14.46 -12.66 -20.40
CA LEU A 26 13.05 -13.00 -20.46
C LEU A 26 12.82 -13.70 -19.13
N PRO A 27 11.88 -13.24 -18.27
CA PRO A 27 11.42 -14.10 -17.20
C PRO A 27 11.06 -15.40 -17.89
N LEU A 28 11.76 -16.50 -17.57
CA LEU A 28 11.37 -17.79 -18.10
C LEU A 28 9.94 -17.97 -17.63
N PRO A 29 8.95 -17.98 -18.53
CA PRO A 29 7.58 -18.17 -18.11
C PRO A 29 7.53 -19.57 -17.52
N ARG A 30 7.04 -19.71 -16.28
CA ARG A 30 6.17 -20.79 -15.74
C ARG A 30 5.96 -21.97 -16.72
N ALA A 31 7.03 -22.69 -17.06
CA ALA A 31 7.20 -23.22 -18.42
C ALA A 31 6.12 -24.22 -18.77
N ALA A 32 5.26 -23.86 -19.74
CA ALA A 32 4.30 -24.78 -20.32
C ALA A 32 5.04 -26.02 -20.87
N GLY A 33 4.97 -27.13 -20.12
CA GLY A 33 5.64 -28.40 -20.43
C GLY A 33 6.82 -28.79 -19.52
N ALA A 34 7.17 -27.99 -18.50
CA ALA A 34 8.05 -28.42 -17.42
C ALA A 34 7.32 -29.37 -16.44
N VAL A 35 8.09 -30.12 -15.65
CA VAL A 35 7.54 -30.95 -14.58
C VAL A 35 7.10 -30.02 -13.45
N ASP A 36 5.91 -30.29 -12.94
CA ASP A 36 5.21 -29.61 -11.85
C ASP A 36 4.66 -30.77 -11.00
N THR A 37 5.40 -31.13 -9.96
CA THR A 37 5.21 -32.39 -9.23
C THR A 37 4.03 -32.34 -8.27
N ASP A 38 3.76 -31.21 -7.64
CA ASP A 38 2.64 -31.01 -6.70
C ASP A 38 1.41 -30.32 -7.32
N GLY A 39 1.55 -29.70 -8.50
CA GLY A 39 0.44 -29.13 -9.26
C GLY A 39 0.02 -27.73 -8.81
N ASP A 40 0.87 -27.01 -8.08
CA ASP A 40 0.65 -25.62 -7.65
C ASP A 40 0.77 -24.60 -8.81
N GLY A 41 1.26 -25.08 -9.96
CA GLY A 41 1.45 -24.33 -11.19
C GLY A 41 2.82 -23.64 -11.28
N LEU A 42 3.73 -23.85 -10.36
CA LEU A 42 5.16 -23.66 -10.54
C LEU A 42 5.74 -24.89 -11.23
N SER A 43 7.04 -24.89 -11.43
CA SER A 43 7.72 -26.06 -12.00
C SER A 43 8.86 -26.40 -11.08
N ASP A 44 9.17 -27.68 -10.89
CA ASP A 44 10.20 -28.13 -9.96
C ASP A 44 11.55 -27.42 -10.20
N ASP A 45 11.87 -27.08 -11.46
CA ASP A 45 13.08 -26.33 -11.81
C ASP A 45 13.03 -24.89 -11.28
N TRP A 46 11.89 -24.20 -11.42
CA TRP A 46 11.68 -22.84 -10.90
C TRP A 46 11.77 -22.81 -9.38
N GLU A 47 11.08 -23.74 -8.72
CA GLU A 47 11.03 -23.86 -7.25
C GLU A 47 12.39 -24.15 -6.64
N ARG A 48 13.23 -24.87 -7.39
CA ARG A 48 14.64 -25.13 -7.06
C ARG A 48 15.59 -24.03 -7.54
N GLY A 49 15.07 -22.94 -8.09
CA GLY A 49 15.80 -21.70 -8.36
C GLY A 49 16.30 -21.48 -9.79
N PHE A 50 15.99 -22.36 -10.74
CA PHE A 50 16.31 -22.13 -12.16
C PHE A 50 15.51 -20.92 -12.69
N GLY A 51 16.22 -19.84 -13.03
CA GLY A 51 15.62 -18.58 -13.47
C GLY A 51 15.38 -17.57 -12.36
N ARG A 52 15.53 -17.97 -11.08
CA ARG A 52 15.44 -17.08 -9.91
C ARG A 52 16.80 -16.60 -9.43
N TYR A 53 17.79 -17.49 -9.35
CA TYR A 53 19.16 -17.13 -8.96
C TYR A 53 19.98 -16.60 -10.14
N GLU A 54 20.59 -15.43 -9.95
CA GLU A 54 21.46 -14.80 -10.95
C GLU A 54 22.68 -14.18 -10.25
N ILE A 55 23.90 -14.45 -10.75
CA ILE A 55 25.08 -13.70 -10.32
C ILE A 55 25.08 -12.36 -11.05
N VAL A 56 24.93 -11.27 -10.30
CA VAL A 56 25.05 -9.91 -10.82
C VAL A 56 26.50 -9.44 -10.64
N PRO A 57 27.30 -9.34 -11.72
CA PRO A 57 28.71 -9.05 -11.59
C PRO A 57 28.96 -7.56 -11.31
N GLY A 58 29.89 -7.27 -10.39
CA GLY A 58 30.31 -5.90 -10.11
C GLY A 58 31.05 -5.74 -8.80
N THR A 59 31.31 -4.49 -8.43
CA THR A 59 31.90 -4.15 -7.13
C THR A 59 30.88 -3.31 -6.37
N PHE A 60 30.37 -3.86 -5.28
CA PHE A 60 29.30 -3.27 -4.49
C PHE A 60 29.69 -3.27 -3.01
N THR A 61 29.25 -2.25 -2.28
CA THR A 61 29.00 -2.42 -0.83
C THR A 61 27.78 -3.31 -0.67
N TRP A 62 27.61 -3.96 0.48
CA TRP A 62 26.45 -4.82 0.72
C TRP A 62 25.13 -4.04 0.52
N GLU A 63 25.05 -2.82 1.05
CA GLU A 63 23.86 -1.97 0.89
C GLU A 63 23.61 -1.55 -0.58
N ALA A 64 24.68 -1.27 -1.35
CA ALA A 64 24.51 -0.95 -2.76
C ALA A 64 24.04 -2.17 -3.56
N ALA A 65 24.47 -3.38 -3.18
CA ALA A 65 24.00 -4.62 -3.78
C ALA A 65 22.52 -4.88 -3.42
N ARG A 66 22.12 -4.66 -2.16
CA ARG A 66 20.72 -4.76 -1.72
C ARG A 66 19.81 -3.82 -2.51
N VAL A 67 20.18 -2.55 -2.63
CA VAL A 67 19.40 -1.57 -3.40
C VAL A 67 19.37 -1.92 -4.90
N ASP A 68 20.48 -2.39 -5.49
CA ASP A 68 20.48 -2.82 -6.89
C ASP A 68 19.62 -4.08 -7.12
N ALA A 69 19.60 -5.02 -6.17
CA ALA A 69 18.76 -6.21 -6.23
C ALA A 69 17.28 -5.85 -6.19
N LEU A 70 16.87 -4.96 -5.28
CA LEU A 70 15.50 -4.43 -5.20
C LEU A 70 15.07 -3.78 -6.52
N ASN A 71 15.94 -2.96 -7.12
CA ASN A 71 15.67 -2.33 -8.42
C ASN A 71 15.53 -3.34 -9.59
N ARG A 72 15.97 -4.58 -9.40
CA ARG A 72 15.85 -5.68 -10.38
C ARG A 72 14.66 -6.61 -10.11
N GLY A 73 13.78 -6.23 -9.17
CA GLY A 73 12.60 -6.99 -8.79
C GLY A 73 12.94 -8.26 -8.02
N GLY A 74 13.92 -8.17 -7.11
CA GLY A 74 14.36 -9.28 -6.26
C GLY A 74 15.11 -8.76 -5.03
N HIS A 75 15.85 -9.63 -4.36
CA HIS A 75 16.67 -9.29 -3.19
C HIS A 75 18.02 -10.01 -3.24
N LEU A 76 18.89 -9.72 -2.28
CA LEU A 76 20.10 -10.53 -2.10
C LEU A 76 19.68 -11.93 -1.68
N ALA A 77 20.26 -12.95 -2.32
CA ALA A 77 19.82 -14.33 -2.12
C ALA A 77 19.92 -14.78 -0.67
N THR A 78 18.90 -15.50 -0.23
CA THR A 78 18.82 -16.15 1.08
C THR A 78 19.01 -17.64 0.95
N VAL A 79 19.26 -18.31 2.07
CA VAL A 79 19.49 -19.76 2.11
C VAL A 79 18.94 -20.30 3.43
N ILE A 80 17.66 -20.67 3.42
CA ILE A 80 16.90 -21.09 4.59
C ILE A 80 17.21 -22.53 5.01
N ASN A 81 17.65 -23.39 4.08
CA ASN A 81 17.96 -24.78 4.40
C ASN A 81 19.10 -25.38 3.54
N ALA A 82 19.54 -26.59 3.91
CA ALA A 82 20.64 -27.28 3.22
C ALA A 82 20.28 -27.76 1.81
N GLN A 83 18.99 -27.96 1.52
CA GLN A 83 18.49 -28.41 0.22
C GLN A 83 18.51 -27.26 -0.78
N GLU A 84 17.97 -26.09 -0.41
CA GLU A 84 18.09 -24.85 -1.19
C GLU A 84 19.56 -24.52 -1.49
N TRP A 85 20.45 -24.63 -0.49
CA TRP A 85 21.89 -24.44 -0.73
C TRP A 85 22.46 -25.40 -1.79
N ALA A 86 21.99 -26.64 -1.83
CA ALA A 86 22.40 -27.61 -2.84
C ALA A 86 21.84 -27.25 -4.22
N ASP A 87 20.60 -26.78 -4.27
CA ASP A 87 19.89 -26.39 -5.48
C ASP A 87 20.46 -25.09 -6.09
N MET A 88 20.67 -24.04 -5.29
CA MET A 88 21.33 -22.81 -5.75
C MET A 88 22.72 -23.12 -6.35
N ARG A 89 23.50 -24.00 -5.71
CA ARG A 89 24.80 -24.44 -6.27
C ARG A 89 24.65 -25.25 -7.54
N ALA A 90 23.60 -26.05 -7.69
CA ALA A 90 23.33 -26.79 -8.92
C ALA A 90 22.94 -25.83 -10.07
N VAL A 91 22.14 -24.81 -9.79
CA VAL A 91 21.68 -23.78 -10.74
C VAL A 91 22.86 -22.92 -11.20
N LEU A 92 23.61 -22.34 -10.26
CA LEU A 92 24.71 -21.43 -10.58
C LEU A 92 25.98 -22.18 -11.04
N GLY A 93 26.14 -23.44 -10.61
CA GLY A 93 27.16 -24.36 -11.06
C GLY A 93 28.58 -23.80 -10.97
N ALA A 94 29.34 -23.98 -12.05
CA ALA A 94 30.73 -23.51 -12.14
C ALA A 94 30.88 -21.98 -12.05
N SER A 95 29.80 -21.21 -12.17
CA SER A 95 29.83 -19.75 -12.09
C SER A 95 30.14 -19.23 -10.68
N LEU A 96 29.90 -20.04 -9.65
CA LEU A 96 30.26 -19.74 -8.26
C LEU A 96 31.76 -19.91 -7.98
N ALA A 97 32.45 -20.71 -8.78
CA ALA A 97 33.80 -21.17 -8.45
C ALA A 97 34.77 -19.99 -8.33
N GLY A 98 35.35 -19.85 -7.14
CA GLY A 98 36.34 -18.81 -6.83
C GLY A 98 35.80 -17.38 -6.82
N LYS A 99 34.47 -17.20 -6.69
CA LYS A 99 33.83 -15.88 -6.63
C LYS A 99 33.59 -15.41 -5.21
N ASN A 100 33.75 -14.10 -4.99
CA ASN A 100 33.32 -13.45 -3.75
C ASN A 100 32.03 -12.66 -3.97
N LEU A 101 30.92 -13.20 -3.47
CA LEU A 101 29.57 -12.72 -3.78
C LEU A 101 28.78 -12.42 -2.52
N TRP A 102 28.11 -11.27 -2.47
CA TRP A 102 27.19 -10.95 -1.39
C TRP A 102 25.96 -11.86 -1.37
N LEU A 103 25.48 -12.15 -0.16
CA LEU A 103 24.21 -12.80 0.15
C LEU A 103 23.39 -11.91 1.10
N GLY A 104 22.11 -12.25 1.30
CA GLY A 104 21.17 -11.49 2.12
C GLY A 104 21.28 -11.68 3.63
N GLY A 105 22.34 -12.32 4.14
CA GLY A 105 22.50 -12.55 5.57
C GLY A 105 23.12 -11.35 6.29
N THR A 106 22.59 -11.01 7.47
CA THR A 106 23.16 -9.98 8.35
C THR A 106 22.84 -10.21 9.82
N ASP A 107 23.70 -9.77 10.72
CA ASP A 107 23.43 -9.66 12.16
C ASP A 107 23.45 -8.20 12.65
N GLU A 108 23.34 -7.23 11.72
CA GLU A 108 23.35 -5.81 12.04
C GLU A 108 22.30 -5.47 13.11
N GLY A 109 22.71 -4.72 14.12
CA GLY A 109 21.86 -4.35 15.26
C GLY A 109 21.92 -5.33 16.43
N SER A 110 22.29 -6.59 16.21
CA SER A 110 22.52 -7.57 17.28
C SER A 110 23.55 -8.61 16.88
N GLU A 111 24.82 -8.31 17.16
CA GLU A 111 25.97 -9.18 16.95
C GLU A 111 25.72 -10.66 17.32
N GLY A 112 26.05 -11.57 16.40
CA GLY A 112 25.90 -13.02 16.57
C GLY A 112 24.48 -13.54 16.37
N ASN A 113 23.47 -12.66 16.26
CA ASN A 113 22.10 -13.02 15.94
C ASN A 113 21.84 -12.75 14.45
N TRP A 114 22.36 -13.65 13.62
CA TRP A 114 22.17 -13.62 12.17
C TRP A 114 20.70 -13.79 11.79
N ARG A 115 20.28 -13.05 10.78
CA ARG A 115 18.97 -13.10 10.14
C ARG A 115 19.11 -12.93 8.63
N TRP A 116 18.11 -13.41 7.90
CA TRP A 116 17.94 -13.09 6.49
C TRP A 116 17.22 -11.75 6.34
N ILE A 117 17.50 -11.04 5.25
CA ILE A 117 16.87 -9.74 4.96
C ILE A 117 15.38 -9.84 4.62
N THR A 118 14.90 -11.03 4.28
CA THR A 118 13.52 -11.34 3.95
C THR A 118 12.72 -11.83 5.16
N GLY A 119 13.34 -11.92 6.34
CA GLY A 119 12.65 -12.21 7.61
C GLY A 119 12.69 -13.68 8.05
N GLU A 120 13.10 -14.59 7.15
CA GLU A 120 13.18 -16.02 7.44
C GLU A 120 14.20 -16.32 8.54
N LYS A 121 13.93 -17.37 9.30
CA LYS A 121 14.76 -17.76 10.44
C LYS A 121 16.13 -18.28 9.97
N TRP A 122 17.18 -17.82 10.64
CA TRP A 122 18.54 -18.32 10.43
C TRP A 122 18.71 -19.75 11.02
N THR A 123 18.35 -20.78 10.24
CA THR A 123 18.41 -22.18 10.68
C THR A 123 19.51 -23.00 10.00
N PHE A 124 20.05 -22.49 8.89
CA PHE A 124 21.12 -23.12 8.13
C PHE A 124 22.34 -22.20 8.02
N SER A 125 23.53 -22.79 8.01
CA SER A 125 24.74 -22.06 7.66
C SER A 125 25.77 -22.91 6.95
N ASN A 126 26.51 -22.29 6.04
CA ASN A 126 27.67 -22.87 5.38
C ASN A 126 28.96 -22.09 5.73
N TRP A 127 29.10 -21.68 6.99
CA TRP A 127 30.27 -20.97 7.48
C TRP A 127 31.56 -21.70 7.15
N ARG A 128 32.56 -20.92 6.76
CA ARG A 128 33.93 -21.41 6.69
C ARG A 128 34.40 -21.78 8.10
N ALA A 129 35.31 -22.74 8.18
CA ALA A 129 35.93 -23.10 9.45
C ALA A 129 36.61 -21.87 10.09
N GLY A 130 36.09 -21.44 11.24
CA GLY A 130 36.56 -20.25 11.95
C GLY A 130 35.55 -19.10 11.96
N GLU A 131 34.54 -19.13 11.09
CA GLU A 131 33.54 -18.07 10.93
C GLU A 131 32.18 -18.44 11.58
N PRO A 132 31.33 -17.46 11.93
CA PRO A 132 31.58 -16.02 11.85
C PRO A 132 32.63 -15.58 12.88
N SER A 133 33.60 -14.77 12.45
CA SER A 133 34.62 -14.21 13.33
C SER A 133 34.68 -12.72 13.13
N ASN A 134 34.06 -11.98 14.05
CA ASN A 134 33.98 -10.52 14.09
C ASN A 134 35.35 -9.85 14.35
N ASP A 135 36.36 -10.16 13.52
CA ASP A 135 37.76 -9.83 13.72
C ASP A 135 38.49 -9.62 12.39
N SER A 136 38.14 -8.53 11.69
CA SER A 136 38.75 -8.12 10.41
C SER A 136 40.29 -8.00 10.44
N LEU A 137 40.94 -8.04 11.61
CA LEU A 137 42.37 -7.77 11.80
C LEU A 137 43.12 -8.72 12.75
N GLY A 138 42.48 -9.77 13.28
CA GLY A 138 43.14 -10.71 14.21
C GLY A 138 43.54 -10.10 15.56
N ASN A 139 42.88 -9.02 16.00
CA ASN A 139 43.32 -8.20 17.14
C ASN A 139 42.22 -7.73 18.10
N GLY A 140 40.96 -8.15 17.91
CA GLY A 140 39.87 -7.84 18.84
C GLY A 140 39.42 -6.38 18.86
N HIS A 141 39.73 -5.62 17.80
CA HIS A 141 39.36 -4.21 17.60
C HIS A 141 38.87 -3.90 16.17
N GLY A 142 38.43 -4.92 15.42
CA GLY A 142 37.89 -4.79 14.06
C GLY A 142 36.61 -3.95 13.99
N ALA A 143 36.29 -3.45 12.80
CA ALA A 143 34.95 -2.92 12.54
C ALA A 143 33.95 -4.09 12.55
N PRO A 144 32.71 -3.89 13.03
CA PRO A 144 31.70 -4.95 13.07
C PRO A 144 31.49 -5.57 11.68
N GLU A 145 31.57 -6.91 11.61
CA GLU A 145 31.47 -7.70 10.38
C GLU A 145 30.07 -8.24 10.19
N ASN A 146 29.13 -7.36 9.85
CA ASN A 146 27.72 -7.72 9.98
C ASN A 146 27.06 -8.35 8.74
N TYR A 147 27.80 -8.66 7.68
CA TYR A 147 27.21 -8.97 6.37
C TYR A 147 27.79 -10.23 5.74
N LEU A 148 26.91 -11.06 5.18
CA LEU A 148 27.23 -12.39 4.67
C LEU A 148 27.82 -12.34 3.26
N LEU A 149 28.94 -13.03 3.07
CA LEU A 149 29.64 -13.16 1.81
C LEU A 149 29.96 -14.63 1.51
N ILE A 150 29.75 -15.08 0.28
CA ILE A 150 30.40 -16.29 -0.24
C ILE A 150 31.88 -16.01 -0.44
N TRP A 151 32.73 -16.82 0.17
CA TRP A 151 34.18 -16.70 0.10
C TRP A 151 34.79 -17.59 -0.99
N GLY A 152 35.14 -16.95 -2.10
CA GLY A 152 35.93 -17.51 -3.18
C GLY A 152 37.41 -17.16 -3.02
N ASN A 153 38.19 -18.02 -2.38
CA ASN A 153 39.63 -17.81 -2.29
C ASN A 153 40.31 -18.07 -3.65
N GLU A 154 40.91 -17.04 -4.26
CA GLU A 154 41.68 -17.16 -5.51
C GLU A 154 42.88 -18.11 -5.42
N THR A 155 43.34 -18.44 -4.20
CA THR A 155 44.55 -19.25 -3.94
C THR A 155 44.27 -20.61 -3.30
N ALA A 156 43.06 -20.85 -2.79
CA ALA A 156 42.67 -22.14 -2.20
C ALA A 156 41.54 -22.77 -3.02
N THR A 157 41.93 -23.67 -3.92
CA THR A 157 41.00 -24.43 -4.78
C THR A 157 39.92 -25.17 -3.99
N ARG A 158 40.16 -25.48 -2.70
CA ARG A 158 39.21 -26.21 -1.85
C ARG A 158 38.03 -25.36 -1.35
N ASP A 159 38.26 -24.08 -1.05
CA ASP A 159 37.21 -23.22 -0.47
C ASP A 159 36.35 -22.60 -1.58
N GLY A 160 36.98 -22.23 -2.71
CA GLY A 160 36.29 -21.66 -3.87
C GLY A 160 35.32 -22.60 -4.58
N ASP A 161 35.51 -23.92 -4.50
CA ASP A 161 34.58 -24.92 -5.05
C ASP A 161 33.39 -25.21 -4.10
N ALA A 162 33.59 -24.98 -2.79
CA ALA A 162 32.60 -25.25 -1.76
C ALA A 162 31.70 -24.04 -1.44
N ALA A 163 32.12 -22.83 -1.86
CA ALA A 163 31.40 -21.58 -1.65
C ALA A 163 31.06 -21.34 -0.16
N TYR A 164 32.03 -21.56 0.73
CA TYR A 164 31.86 -21.32 2.17
C TYR A 164 31.58 -19.85 2.48
N TRP A 165 30.90 -19.59 3.58
CA TRP A 165 30.51 -18.24 3.97
C TRP A 165 31.52 -17.58 4.91
N ASN A 166 31.58 -16.25 4.83
CA ASN A 166 32.37 -15.36 5.66
C ASN A 166 31.51 -14.16 6.05
N ASP A 167 31.68 -13.66 7.26
CA ASP A 167 31.13 -12.41 7.73
C ASP A 167 32.13 -11.29 7.44
N VAL A 168 31.66 -10.15 6.94
CA VAL A 168 32.51 -9.03 6.53
C VAL A 168 31.81 -7.70 6.82
N PRO A 169 32.55 -6.57 6.92
CA PRO A 169 31.93 -5.26 7.14
C PRO A 169 31.14 -4.79 5.89
N ILE A 170 30.28 -3.77 6.05
CA ILE A 170 29.36 -3.27 4.98
C ILE A 170 30.04 -2.95 3.63
N THR A 171 31.30 -2.55 3.67
CA THR A 171 32.08 -2.21 2.47
C THR A 171 32.71 -3.43 1.81
N GLY A 172 32.75 -4.58 2.50
CA GLY A 172 33.35 -5.84 2.04
C GLY A 172 34.86 -5.81 1.82
N GLY A 173 35.55 -4.69 2.09
CA GLY A 173 36.99 -4.56 1.79
C GLY A 173 37.37 -4.97 0.36
N VAL A 174 38.56 -5.57 0.18
CA VAL A 174 39.08 -6.11 -1.10
C VAL A 174 38.33 -7.38 -1.57
N LEU A 175 37.32 -7.81 -0.81
CA LEU A 175 36.84 -9.18 -0.80
C LEU A 175 35.59 -9.32 -1.68
N ALA A 176 34.55 -8.50 -1.53
CA ALA A 176 33.32 -8.59 -2.33
C ALA A 176 33.41 -7.92 -3.72
N ARG A 177 34.36 -8.37 -4.54
CA ARG A 177 34.67 -7.77 -5.85
C ARG A 177 33.97 -8.40 -7.05
N ASP A 178 33.33 -9.55 -6.86
CA ASP A 178 32.73 -10.31 -7.96
C ASP A 178 31.22 -10.06 -8.12
N GLY A 179 30.59 -9.41 -7.14
CA GLY A 179 29.19 -8.98 -7.22
C GLY A 179 28.34 -9.53 -6.09
N TYR A 180 27.12 -9.92 -6.44
CA TYR A 180 26.16 -10.51 -5.51
C TYR A 180 25.31 -11.56 -6.21
N ILE A 181 24.60 -12.39 -5.44
CA ILE A 181 23.58 -13.29 -5.97
C ILE A 181 22.23 -12.60 -5.80
N LEU A 182 21.58 -12.32 -6.93
CA LEU A 182 20.19 -11.89 -6.99
C LEU A 182 19.30 -13.12 -6.90
N GLU A 183 18.28 -13.02 -6.06
CA GLU A 183 17.17 -13.95 -5.98
C GLU A 183 15.87 -13.22 -6.32
N ARG A 184 14.96 -13.91 -7.02
CA ARG A 184 13.62 -13.42 -7.37
C ARG A 184 12.61 -14.44 -6.87
N GLY A 185 11.85 -14.10 -5.85
CA GLY A 185 10.95 -15.05 -5.14
C GLY A 185 11.71 -16.01 -4.25
N ALA A 186 10.99 -16.83 -3.50
CA ALA A 186 11.58 -17.72 -2.50
C ALA A 186 11.67 -19.18 -2.98
N TRP A 187 12.61 -19.96 -2.44
CA TRP A 187 12.69 -21.42 -2.63
C TRP A 187 11.50 -22.13 -2.00
N THR A 188 10.88 -23.07 -2.70
CA THR A 188 9.72 -23.84 -2.22
C THR A 188 9.98 -25.33 -2.41
N ASP A 189 9.33 -26.20 -1.64
CA ASP A 189 9.49 -27.66 -1.80
C ASP A 189 8.67 -28.15 -3.00
N PRO A 190 9.30 -28.65 -4.08
CA PRO A 190 8.57 -29.08 -5.30
C PRO A 190 7.60 -30.25 -5.13
N ASN A 191 7.45 -30.76 -3.91
CA ASN A 191 6.56 -31.88 -3.59
C ASN A 191 5.47 -31.45 -2.60
N ASP A 192 5.40 -30.18 -2.26
CA ASP A 192 4.50 -29.61 -1.27
C ASP A 192 3.90 -28.31 -1.83
N PRO A 193 2.63 -28.31 -2.26
CA PRO A 193 2.06 -27.16 -2.97
C PRO A 193 1.80 -25.94 -2.08
N ASP A 194 2.12 -26.02 -0.79
CA ASP A 194 1.90 -25.05 0.29
C ASP A 194 3.01 -25.28 1.33
N THR A 195 4.19 -24.71 1.07
CA THR A 195 5.44 -25.00 1.77
C THR A 195 5.40 -24.57 3.25
N ASP A 196 4.69 -23.51 3.58
CA ASP A 196 4.62 -22.97 4.96
C ASP A 196 3.33 -23.34 5.71
N HIS A 197 2.37 -23.98 5.02
CA HIS A 197 1.12 -24.51 5.55
C HIS A 197 0.19 -23.44 6.13
N ASP A 198 0.13 -22.28 5.47
CA ASP A 198 -0.78 -21.20 5.80
C ASP A 198 -2.18 -21.38 5.14
N GLY A 199 -2.28 -22.20 4.09
CA GLY A 199 -3.49 -22.47 3.32
C GLY A 199 -3.58 -21.75 1.97
N LEU A 200 -2.60 -20.92 1.63
CA LEU A 200 -2.30 -20.47 0.28
C LEU A 200 -1.38 -21.49 -0.39
N SER A 201 -1.20 -21.39 -1.70
CA SER A 201 -0.30 -22.29 -2.43
C SER A 201 0.88 -21.49 -2.94
N ASP A 202 2.07 -22.08 -2.94
CA ASP A 202 3.33 -21.47 -3.37
C ASP A 202 3.19 -20.76 -4.74
N GLY A 203 2.50 -21.38 -5.71
CA GLY A 203 2.27 -20.80 -7.03
C GLY A 203 1.33 -19.60 -7.10
N VAL A 204 0.55 -19.31 -6.05
CA VAL A 204 -0.27 -18.10 -5.88
C VAL A 204 0.56 -16.95 -5.29
N GLU A 205 1.49 -17.29 -4.41
CA GLU A 205 2.37 -16.37 -3.68
C GLU A 205 3.65 -16.04 -4.47
N ALA A 206 4.00 -16.91 -5.41
CA ALA A 206 5.16 -16.72 -6.27
C ALA A 206 5.11 -15.37 -7.00
N PRO A 207 6.26 -14.66 -7.11
CA PRO A 207 6.32 -13.37 -7.76
C PRO A 207 5.72 -13.40 -9.16
N ALA A 208 4.68 -12.60 -9.35
CA ALA A 208 4.03 -12.42 -10.64
C ALA A 208 4.33 -11.02 -11.18
N ASP A 209 4.31 -10.89 -12.50
CA ASP A 209 4.40 -9.60 -13.14
C ASP A 209 3.17 -8.76 -12.77
N SER A 210 3.32 -7.76 -11.89
CA SER A 210 2.22 -6.87 -11.51
C SER A 210 1.53 -6.29 -12.74
N THR A 211 0.21 -6.32 -12.76
CA THR A 211 -0.63 -5.71 -13.78
C THR A 211 -1.37 -4.52 -13.18
N TYR A 212 -1.48 -3.44 -13.96
CA TYR A 212 -2.12 -2.20 -13.51
C TYR A 212 -3.39 -1.92 -14.30
N GLN A 213 -4.44 -1.49 -13.62
CA GLN A 213 -5.69 -1.08 -14.23
C GLN A 213 -6.25 0.18 -13.55
N VAL A 214 -6.72 1.16 -14.33
CA VAL A 214 -7.50 2.28 -13.77
C VAL A 214 -8.93 1.80 -13.49
N ILE A 215 -9.37 1.98 -12.25
CA ILE A 215 -10.76 1.78 -11.86
C ILE A 215 -11.44 3.14 -11.78
N TYR A 216 -12.40 3.34 -12.68
CA TYR A 216 -13.13 4.60 -12.79
C TYR A 216 -14.28 4.63 -11.80
N GLY A 217 -14.33 5.67 -10.98
CA GLY A 217 -15.38 5.90 -10.01
C GLY A 217 -15.11 7.14 -9.17
N SER A 218 -15.80 7.23 -8.04
CA SER A 218 -15.66 8.30 -7.08
C SER A 218 -15.57 7.67 -5.70
N PHE A 219 -14.36 7.51 -5.21
CA PHE A 219 -14.03 6.85 -3.96
C PHE A 219 -13.22 7.81 -3.09
N THR A 220 -13.46 7.78 -1.78
CA THR A 220 -12.43 8.12 -0.78
C THR A 220 -11.24 7.16 -0.91
N TRP A 221 -10.16 7.42 -0.19
CA TRP A 221 -9.01 6.53 -0.28
C TRP A 221 -9.32 5.15 0.33
N PHE A 222 -9.97 5.10 1.51
CA PHE A 222 -10.34 3.85 2.18
C PHE A 222 -11.35 3.03 1.37
N GLU A 223 -12.39 3.66 0.80
CA GLU A 223 -13.32 2.97 -0.10
C GLU A 223 -12.61 2.40 -1.34
N ALA A 224 -11.55 3.06 -1.83
CA ALA A 224 -10.79 2.60 -2.98
C ALA A 224 -9.89 1.40 -2.63
N GLN A 225 -9.29 1.39 -1.45
CA GLN A 225 -8.51 0.25 -0.95
C GLN A 225 -9.40 -0.98 -0.74
N ALA A 226 -10.54 -0.83 -0.06
CA ALA A 226 -11.49 -1.91 0.13
C ALA A 226 -12.06 -2.45 -1.21
N ASP A 227 -12.37 -1.56 -2.16
CA ASP A 227 -12.80 -1.99 -3.50
C ASP A 227 -11.68 -2.72 -4.25
N ALA A 228 -10.42 -2.27 -4.12
CA ALA A 228 -9.27 -2.93 -4.72
C ALA A 228 -9.06 -4.37 -4.19
N GLN A 229 -9.15 -4.55 -2.87
CA GLN A 229 -9.08 -5.86 -2.20
C GLN A 229 -10.19 -6.80 -2.69
N SER A 230 -11.42 -6.30 -2.80
CA SER A 230 -12.55 -7.07 -3.36
C SER A 230 -12.35 -7.54 -4.81
N LEU A 231 -11.39 -6.93 -5.52
CA LEU A 231 -10.99 -7.25 -6.88
C LEU A 231 -9.71 -8.10 -6.97
N ASN A 232 -9.30 -8.73 -5.86
CA ASN A 232 -8.06 -9.50 -5.72
C ASN A 232 -6.82 -8.66 -6.09
N GLY A 233 -6.78 -7.43 -5.58
CA GLY A 233 -5.67 -6.52 -5.78
C GLY A 233 -5.56 -5.53 -4.63
N THR A 234 -4.74 -4.51 -4.84
CA THR A 234 -4.49 -3.46 -3.86
C THR A 234 -4.37 -2.12 -4.58
N LEU A 235 -4.50 -1.00 -3.86
CA LEU A 235 -4.10 0.29 -4.43
C LEU A 235 -2.63 0.21 -4.86
N ALA A 236 -2.33 0.70 -6.05
CA ALA A 236 -1.04 0.46 -6.67
C ALA A 236 0.14 0.95 -5.82
N ILE A 237 1.11 0.05 -5.66
CA ILE A 237 2.37 0.27 -4.98
C ILE A 237 3.46 0.44 -6.04
N ILE A 238 4.16 1.57 -5.96
CA ILE A 238 5.10 1.99 -7.00
C ILE A 238 6.46 2.24 -6.37
N THR A 239 7.30 1.22 -6.35
CA THR A 239 8.62 1.23 -5.68
C THR A 239 9.74 1.74 -6.58
N SER A 240 9.48 1.91 -7.88
CA SER A 240 10.49 2.40 -8.83
C SER A 240 9.93 3.22 -9.99
N ALA A 241 10.81 3.99 -10.63
CA ALA A 241 10.49 4.69 -11.88
C ALA A 241 10.12 3.74 -13.02
N ALA A 242 10.65 2.52 -13.02
CA ALA A 242 10.33 1.50 -14.02
C ALA A 242 8.90 0.98 -13.86
N GLU A 243 8.49 0.69 -12.62
CA GLU A 243 7.11 0.32 -12.29
C GLU A 243 6.12 1.44 -12.62
N TRP A 244 6.46 2.68 -12.25
CA TRP A 244 5.64 3.83 -12.63
C TRP A 244 5.44 3.92 -14.15
N GLN A 245 6.50 3.70 -14.91
CA GLN A 245 6.45 3.70 -16.36
C GLN A 245 5.64 2.52 -16.94
N LYS A 246 5.70 1.34 -16.30
CA LYS A 246 4.89 0.16 -16.62
C LYS A 246 3.41 0.45 -16.40
N ALA A 247 3.04 1.01 -15.23
CA ALA A 247 1.68 1.41 -14.90
C ALA A 247 1.11 2.44 -15.91
N LEU A 248 1.90 3.46 -16.25
CA LEU A 248 1.52 4.45 -17.27
C LEU A 248 1.26 3.81 -18.63
N GLN A 249 2.07 2.84 -19.04
CA GLN A 249 1.90 2.16 -20.34
C GLN A 249 0.69 1.23 -20.36
N GLN A 250 0.52 0.41 -19.32
CA GLN A 250 -0.55 -0.58 -19.23
C GLN A 250 -1.92 0.06 -19.01
N ALA A 251 -2.01 0.97 -18.04
CA ALA A 251 -3.28 1.50 -17.55
C ALA A 251 -3.60 2.90 -18.09
N GLY A 252 -2.57 3.71 -18.40
CA GLY A 252 -2.71 5.10 -18.81
C GLY A 252 -2.51 5.38 -20.30
N GLY A 253 -2.07 4.42 -21.12
CA GLY A 253 -1.68 4.69 -22.51
C GLY A 253 -0.55 5.72 -22.66
N GLY A 254 0.30 5.86 -21.64
CA GLY A 254 1.43 6.78 -21.57
C GLY A 254 1.25 7.96 -20.61
N THR A 255 0.01 8.33 -20.24
CA THR A 255 -0.27 9.34 -19.22
C THR A 255 -1.67 9.17 -18.64
N PHE A 256 -1.85 9.37 -17.34
CA PHE A 256 -3.19 9.38 -16.75
C PHE A 256 -3.88 10.74 -16.99
N THR A 257 -5.20 10.70 -17.17
CA THR A 257 -6.03 11.89 -17.49
C THR A 257 -7.03 12.24 -16.39
N THR A 258 -7.05 11.45 -15.31
CA THR A 258 -7.88 11.67 -14.11
C THR A 258 -7.02 11.54 -12.86
N ASN A 259 -7.49 12.07 -11.74
CA ASN A 259 -6.83 11.86 -10.46
C ASN A 259 -7.02 10.40 -10.03
N LEU A 260 -5.97 9.81 -9.47
CA LEU A 260 -5.94 8.42 -9.05
C LEU A 260 -5.41 8.32 -7.63
N TRP A 261 -6.13 7.64 -6.74
CA TRP A 261 -5.56 7.14 -5.50
C TRP A 261 -4.48 6.11 -5.80
N LEU A 262 -3.40 6.17 -5.02
CA LEU A 262 -2.29 5.22 -4.99
C LEU A 262 -2.17 4.69 -3.55
N GLY A 263 -1.53 3.54 -3.38
CA GLY A 263 -1.55 2.81 -2.13
C GLY A 263 -0.51 3.27 -1.12
N ALA A 264 -0.30 4.57 -0.92
CA ALA A 264 0.60 5.04 0.14
C ALA A 264 -0.07 6.05 1.06
N SER A 265 0.36 6.05 2.31
CA SER A 265 -0.07 7.01 3.33
C SER A 265 1.05 7.31 4.33
N ASP A 266 0.89 8.39 5.11
CA ASP A 266 1.68 8.68 6.31
C ASP A 266 0.82 8.90 7.57
N SER A 267 -0.39 8.31 7.59
CA SER A 267 -1.37 8.43 8.69
C SER A 267 -0.84 7.98 10.05
N LEU A 268 0.05 6.98 10.08
CA LEU A 268 0.65 6.50 11.33
C LEU A 268 1.68 7.49 11.89
N VAL A 269 2.52 8.04 11.02
CA VAL A 269 3.63 8.93 11.41
C VAL A 269 3.83 9.96 10.32
N GLU A 270 3.35 11.18 10.58
CA GLU A 270 3.49 12.35 9.71
C GLU A 270 4.89 12.45 9.06
N GLY A 271 4.92 12.53 7.73
CA GLY A 271 6.14 12.62 6.94
C GLY A 271 6.88 11.30 6.73
N ARG A 272 6.41 10.18 7.31
CA ARG A 272 6.93 8.83 7.07
C ARG A 272 5.91 8.02 6.26
N TRP A 273 6.02 8.18 4.95
CA TRP A 273 5.18 7.49 3.98
C TRP A 273 5.48 5.99 3.92
N GLN A 274 4.44 5.19 3.94
CA GLN A 274 4.45 3.74 3.77
C GLN A 274 3.43 3.33 2.70
N TRP A 275 3.70 2.24 2.01
CA TRP A 275 2.75 1.61 1.12
C TRP A 275 1.71 0.84 1.94
N VAL A 276 0.58 0.50 1.30
CA VAL A 276 -0.46 -0.39 1.84
C VAL A 276 -0.01 -1.81 2.08
N SER A 277 1.25 -2.14 1.74
CA SER A 277 1.92 -3.40 2.13
C SER A 277 2.92 -3.17 3.28
N GLY A 278 2.73 -2.15 4.12
CA GLY A 278 3.63 -1.75 5.22
C GLY A 278 5.01 -1.19 4.84
N GLU A 279 5.54 -1.52 3.65
CA GLU A 279 6.89 -1.15 3.21
C GLU A 279 7.06 0.38 3.10
N PRO A 280 8.21 0.94 3.53
CA PRO A 280 8.46 2.37 3.44
C PRO A 280 8.51 2.86 1.98
N MET A 281 7.95 4.04 1.73
CA MET A 281 7.97 4.64 0.41
C MET A 281 9.36 5.19 0.04
N THR A 282 10.14 4.39 -0.67
CA THR A 282 11.51 4.75 -1.10
C THR A 282 11.58 5.47 -2.45
N TYR A 283 10.54 5.35 -3.28
CA TYR A 283 10.39 6.07 -4.54
C TYR A 283 9.19 7.00 -4.50
N ALA A 284 9.38 8.24 -4.97
CA ALA A 284 8.32 9.23 -5.06
C ALA A 284 8.42 10.07 -6.33
N ALA A 285 7.26 10.37 -6.93
CA ALA A 285 7.13 11.28 -8.08
C ALA A 285 6.31 12.53 -7.72
N TRP A 286 6.66 13.17 -6.59
CA TRP A 286 5.99 14.36 -6.08
C TRP A 286 5.89 15.48 -7.11
N ALA A 287 4.71 16.07 -7.22
CA ALA A 287 4.52 17.33 -7.92
C ALA A 287 5.24 18.45 -7.15
N PRO A 288 5.68 19.53 -7.83
CA PRO A 288 6.36 20.64 -7.16
C PRO A 288 5.52 21.22 -6.02
N GLY A 289 6.09 21.24 -4.81
CA GLY A 289 5.45 21.79 -3.60
C GLY A 289 4.66 20.79 -2.77
N TYR A 290 4.86 19.49 -2.98
CA TYR A 290 4.28 18.39 -2.21
C TYR A 290 5.37 17.42 -1.70
N PRO A 291 5.11 16.65 -0.63
CA PRO A 291 3.91 16.71 0.21
C PRO A 291 3.84 18.02 1.02
N ASN A 292 2.64 18.49 1.39
CA ASN A 292 2.50 19.76 2.11
C ASN A 292 1.60 19.73 3.35
N ASN A 293 1.02 18.57 3.64
CA ASN A 293 0.14 18.29 4.76
C ASN A 293 -0.95 19.38 4.95
N LEU A 294 -1.60 19.75 3.85
CA LEU A 294 -2.72 20.68 3.91
C LEU A 294 -4.00 19.93 4.25
N LEU A 295 -4.57 20.24 5.42
CA LEU A 295 -5.80 19.64 5.96
C LEU A 295 -5.62 18.22 6.50
N ASP A 296 -4.47 17.88 7.09
CA ASP A 296 -4.19 16.52 7.58
C ASP A 296 -4.27 15.53 6.41
N ALA A 297 -3.47 15.83 5.40
CA ALA A 297 -3.51 15.14 4.13
C ALA A 297 -2.51 14.00 4.18
N ASP A 298 -3.02 12.79 4.42
CA ASP A 298 -2.15 11.65 4.72
C ASP A 298 -2.14 10.62 3.60
N GLN A 299 -2.94 10.77 2.53
CA GLN A 299 -3.09 9.75 1.48
C GLN A 299 -2.54 10.19 0.13
N LEU A 300 -1.89 9.26 -0.58
CA LEU A 300 -1.20 9.53 -1.84
C LEU A 300 -2.16 9.58 -3.02
N LEU A 301 -2.12 10.68 -3.76
CA LEU A 301 -2.92 10.89 -4.95
C LEU A 301 -2.06 11.35 -6.15
N PHE A 302 -2.23 10.67 -7.27
CA PHE A 302 -1.77 11.20 -8.56
C PHE A 302 -2.69 12.33 -9.04
N ASP A 303 -2.10 13.50 -9.31
CA ASP A 303 -2.79 14.66 -9.85
C ASP A 303 -2.58 14.80 -11.37
N ALA A 304 -3.62 14.50 -12.15
CA ALA A 304 -3.55 14.59 -13.62
C ALA A 304 -3.31 16.02 -14.13
N THR A 305 -3.71 17.04 -13.38
CA THR A 305 -3.52 18.44 -13.79
C THR A 305 -2.07 18.91 -13.61
N ARG A 306 -1.34 18.29 -12.68
CA ARG A 306 0.06 18.59 -12.38
C ARG A 306 1.03 17.55 -12.96
N ASN A 307 0.51 16.39 -13.37
CA ASN A 307 1.28 15.25 -13.82
C ASN A 307 2.34 14.83 -12.78
N GLY A 308 1.91 14.67 -11.53
CA GLY A 308 2.75 14.29 -10.40
C GLY A 308 1.93 13.96 -9.17
N TRP A 309 2.57 13.45 -8.13
CA TRP A 309 1.91 13.01 -6.91
C TRP A 309 1.69 14.16 -5.92
N ARG A 310 0.66 14.04 -5.09
CA ARG A 310 0.41 14.92 -3.95
C ARG A 310 -0.25 14.14 -2.83
N ASP A 311 -0.07 14.61 -1.61
CA ASP A 311 -0.88 14.24 -0.48
C ASP A 311 -2.31 14.83 -0.63
N ALA A 312 -3.29 14.12 -0.09
CA ALA A 312 -4.68 14.54 -0.03
C ALA A 312 -5.39 13.90 1.18
N PRO A 313 -6.39 14.58 1.77
CA PRO A 313 -7.12 14.06 2.92
C PRO A 313 -8.12 13.00 2.45
N GLY A 314 -7.68 11.74 2.42
CA GLY A 314 -8.40 10.58 1.89
C GLY A 314 -9.57 10.13 2.75
N ASN A 315 -9.58 10.47 4.04
CA ASN A 315 -10.73 10.32 4.96
C ASN A 315 -11.87 11.31 4.67
N ASN A 316 -11.58 12.41 3.97
CA ASN A 316 -12.57 13.46 3.75
C ASN A 316 -13.57 13.03 2.67
N PRO A 317 -14.88 12.90 2.98
CA PRO A 317 -15.87 12.44 2.01
C PRO A 317 -16.05 13.39 0.81
N ALA A 318 -15.57 14.63 0.91
CA ALA A 318 -15.56 15.58 -0.19
C ALA A 318 -14.40 15.37 -1.17
N VAL A 319 -13.34 14.67 -0.78
CA VAL A 319 -12.17 14.37 -1.62
C VAL A 319 -12.32 12.97 -2.18
N ARG A 320 -12.69 12.89 -3.47
CA ARG A 320 -12.94 11.60 -4.13
C ARG A 320 -12.23 11.52 -5.46
N ALA A 321 -11.74 10.34 -5.81
CA ALA A 321 -11.02 10.09 -7.04
C ALA A 321 -11.34 8.70 -7.61
N CYS A 322 -10.87 8.45 -8.83
CA CYS A 322 -10.65 7.10 -9.34
C CYS A 322 -9.43 6.51 -8.63
N TYR A 323 -9.07 5.25 -8.90
CA TYR A 323 -7.86 4.67 -8.34
C TYR A 323 -7.13 3.76 -9.32
N LEU A 324 -5.85 3.51 -9.02
CA LEU A 324 -5.02 2.58 -9.79
C LEU A 324 -4.95 1.25 -9.02
N LEU A 325 -5.47 0.20 -9.63
CA LEU A 325 -5.46 -1.17 -9.10
C LEU A 325 -4.18 -1.88 -9.54
N GLU A 326 -3.50 -2.55 -8.62
CA GLU A 326 -2.42 -3.50 -8.87
C GLU A 326 -2.87 -4.94 -8.57
N ARG A 327 -2.46 -5.89 -9.43
CA ARG A 327 -2.70 -7.34 -9.23
C ARG A 327 -1.54 -8.20 -9.70
N PRO A 328 -1.37 -9.42 -9.16
CA PRO A 328 -2.06 -9.93 -7.96
C PRO A 328 -1.45 -9.32 -6.68
N PHE A 329 -2.23 -9.15 -5.62
CA PHE A 329 -1.69 -8.65 -4.35
C PHE A 329 -0.92 -9.74 -3.58
N LEU A 330 -1.37 -11.01 -3.70
CA LEU A 330 -0.74 -12.18 -3.06
C LEU A 330 0.70 -12.47 -3.50
N SER A 331 1.20 -11.88 -4.59
CA SER A 331 2.62 -12.06 -4.96
C SER A 331 3.60 -11.33 -4.05
N ARG A 332 3.11 -10.79 -2.93
CA ARG A 332 3.89 -10.07 -1.90
C ARG A 332 4.02 -10.87 -0.62
N THR A 333 3.25 -11.95 -0.46
CA THR A 333 3.47 -12.92 0.61
C THR A 333 4.70 -13.76 0.30
N ASP A 334 5.30 -14.31 1.35
CA ASP A 334 6.44 -15.22 1.23
C ASP A 334 5.95 -16.65 1.49
N ALA A 335 5.97 -17.50 0.45
CA ALA A 335 5.59 -18.92 0.52
C ALA A 335 6.40 -19.78 1.52
N ASN A 336 7.39 -19.20 2.21
CA ASN A 336 8.13 -19.85 3.31
C ASN A 336 7.86 -19.22 4.68
N ASN A 337 6.99 -18.22 4.74
CA ASN A 337 6.66 -17.48 5.92
C ASN A 337 5.15 -17.34 6.06
N ARG A 338 4.59 -18.26 6.85
CA ARG A 338 3.17 -18.36 7.18
C ARG A 338 2.49 -17.05 7.68
N ASP A 339 3.26 -16.05 8.09
CA ASP A 339 2.80 -14.76 8.63
C ASP A 339 3.77 -13.69 8.12
N THR A 340 3.51 -13.20 6.91
CA THR A 340 4.40 -12.34 6.12
C THR A 340 4.70 -11.03 6.82
N ASP A 341 3.68 -10.39 7.41
CA ASP A 341 3.83 -9.09 8.06
C ASP A 341 4.12 -9.16 9.56
N GLY A 342 3.94 -10.34 10.18
CA GLY A 342 4.28 -10.62 11.56
C GLY A 342 3.29 -10.06 12.58
N ASP A 343 2.05 -9.78 12.21
CA ASP A 343 1.02 -9.26 13.11
C ASP A 343 0.38 -10.35 14.00
N GLY A 344 0.60 -11.62 13.65
CA GLY A 344 0.11 -12.80 14.36
C GLY A 344 -1.11 -13.49 13.74
N LEU A 345 -1.62 -13.01 12.60
CA LEU A 345 -2.49 -13.74 11.70
C LEU A 345 -1.63 -14.43 10.62
N SER A 346 -2.05 -15.61 10.16
CA SER A 346 -1.38 -16.20 8.99
C SER A 346 -1.94 -15.66 7.68
N ASP A 347 -1.12 -15.58 6.63
CA ASP A 347 -1.51 -14.99 5.34
C ASP A 347 -2.78 -15.67 4.78
N GLY A 348 -2.87 -16.99 4.91
CA GLY A 348 -4.07 -17.75 4.58
C GLY A 348 -5.29 -17.44 5.46
N GLU A 349 -5.14 -17.17 6.77
CA GLU A 349 -6.25 -16.72 7.63
C GLU A 349 -6.77 -15.35 7.18
N GLU A 350 -5.86 -14.43 6.90
CA GLU A 350 -6.17 -13.09 6.43
C GLU A 350 -6.92 -13.14 5.10
N VAL A 351 -6.42 -13.89 4.12
CA VAL A 351 -7.01 -13.94 2.79
C VAL A 351 -8.34 -14.72 2.78
N LEU A 352 -8.37 -15.89 3.44
CA LEU A 352 -9.48 -16.83 3.32
C LEU A 352 -10.61 -16.58 4.33
N GLN A 353 -10.32 -15.95 5.47
CA GLN A 353 -11.28 -15.77 6.56
C GLN A 353 -11.59 -14.30 6.87
N TRP A 354 -10.57 -13.44 6.99
CA TRP A 354 -10.75 -12.06 7.48
C TRP A 354 -10.83 -11.01 6.38
N HIS A 355 -10.36 -11.37 5.18
CA HIS A 355 -10.25 -10.50 4.00
C HIS A 355 -9.36 -9.27 4.22
N THR A 356 -8.30 -9.44 5.01
CA THR A 356 -7.24 -8.45 5.25
C THR A 356 -6.08 -8.62 4.25
N ASP A 357 -5.16 -7.65 4.22
CA ASP A 357 -3.95 -7.67 3.38
C ASP A 357 -2.78 -8.31 4.13
N PRO A 358 -2.35 -9.53 3.78
CA PRO A 358 -1.35 -10.30 4.53
C PRO A 358 0.07 -9.75 4.46
N SER A 359 0.26 -8.65 3.74
CA SER A 359 1.51 -7.92 3.70
C SER A 359 1.47 -6.65 4.54
N SER A 360 0.41 -6.41 5.32
CA SER A 360 0.18 -5.18 6.04
C SER A 360 -0.41 -5.43 7.43
N VAL A 361 0.44 -5.23 8.44
CA VAL A 361 0.09 -5.34 9.87
C VAL A 361 -1.20 -4.61 10.24
N ASP A 362 -1.53 -3.53 9.52
CA ASP A 362 -2.71 -2.68 9.69
C ASP A 362 -3.32 -2.47 8.30
N THR A 363 -4.36 -3.24 7.97
CA THR A 363 -4.94 -3.32 6.63
C THR A 363 -5.62 -2.02 6.19
N ASP A 364 -6.36 -1.40 7.10
CA ASP A 364 -7.13 -0.20 6.81
C ASP A 364 -6.44 1.11 7.21
N GLN A 365 -5.27 1.01 7.85
CA GLN A 365 -4.33 2.08 8.17
C GLN A 365 -4.83 3.11 9.18
N ASP A 366 -5.59 2.62 10.17
CA ASP A 366 -6.21 3.43 11.19
C ASP A 366 -5.38 3.53 12.49
N GLY A 367 -4.31 2.73 12.59
CA GLY A 367 -3.38 2.68 13.72
C GLY A 367 -3.51 1.44 14.61
N LEU A 368 -4.39 0.49 14.28
CA LEU A 368 -4.51 -0.80 14.95
C LEU A 368 -4.03 -1.92 14.03
N SER A 369 -3.47 -2.99 14.59
CA SER A 369 -3.14 -4.16 13.78
C SER A 369 -4.35 -5.06 13.59
N ASP A 370 -4.45 -5.75 12.47
CA ASP A 370 -5.60 -6.60 12.13
C ASP A 370 -5.87 -7.65 13.23
N SER A 371 -4.81 -8.26 13.74
CA SER A 371 -4.84 -9.18 14.89
C SER A 371 -5.39 -8.53 16.17
N ASP A 372 -5.04 -7.27 16.48
CA ASP A 372 -5.49 -6.55 17.67
C ASP A 372 -6.97 -6.15 17.54
N GLU A 373 -7.38 -5.74 16.35
CA GLU A 373 -8.77 -5.43 16.05
C GLU A 373 -9.68 -6.64 16.25
N LEU A 374 -9.29 -7.80 15.74
CA LEU A 374 -10.08 -9.02 15.90
C LEU A 374 -10.10 -9.53 17.36
N THR A 375 -8.95 -9.48 18.04
CA THR A 375 -8.79 -10.17 19.34
C THR A 375 -9.03 -9.29 20.56
N LEU A 376 -8.72 -8.00 20.49
CA LEU A 376 -8.75 -7.08 21.62
C LEU A 376 -9.89 -6.07 21.53
N TRP A 377 -10.09 -5.45 20.37
CA TRP A 377 -11.02 -4.32 20.21
C TRP A 377 -12.37 -4.70 19.61
N HIS A 378 -12.43 -5.81 18.88
CA HIS A 378 -13.60 -6.31 18.16
C HIS A 378 -14.17 -5.32 17.13
N THR A 379 -13.26 -4.63 16.44
CA THR A 379 -13.51 -3.77 15.28
C THR A 379 -13.39 -4.55 13.97
N ASP A 380 -13.71 -3.92 12.84
CA ASP A 380 -13.62 -4.51 11.50
C ASP A 380 -12.29 -4.09 10.85
N PRO A 381 -11.30 -5.00 10.71
CA PRO A 381 -9.94 -4.64 10.26
C PRO A 381 -9.82 -4.21 8.79
N THR A 382 -10.96 -4.15 8.10
CA THR A 382 -11.04 -3.67 6.71
C THR A 382 -11.69 -2.30 6.63
N ARG A 383 -12.00 -1.68 7.77
CA ARG A 383 -12.75 -0.44 7.89
C ARG A 383 -12.22 0.42 9.03
N ALA A 384 -11.41 1.40 8.64
CA ALA A 384 -10.80 2.35 9.55
C ALA A 384 -11.79 3.12 10.48
N ASP A 385 -13.10 3.07 10.22
CA ASP A 385 -14.18 3.61 11.04
C ASP A 385 -15.29 2.55 11.08
N THR A 386 -15.28 1.71 12.11
CA THR A 386 -16.12 0.52 12.25
C THR A 386 -17.60 0.87 12.36
N ASP A 387 -17.94 1.90 13.12
CA ASP A 387 -19.33 2.29 13.37
C ASP A 387 -19.87 3.40 12.45
N GLY A 388 -18.99 4.07 11.72
CA GLY A 388 -19.28 5.02 10.66
C GLY A 388 -19.61 6.43 11.16
N ASP A 389 -19.06 6.84 12.29
CA ASP A 389 -19.37 8.12 12.93
C ASP A 389 -18.44 9.28 12.53
N GLY A 390 -17.35 8.97 11.81
CA GLY A 390 -16.36 9.91 11.33
C GLY A 390 -15.08 10.01 12.16
N LEU A 391 -14.92 9.21 13.21
CA LEU A 391 -13.65 8.94 13.88
C LEU A 391 -13.10 7.58 13.43
N THR A 392 -11.77 7.43 13.45
CA THR A 392 -11.17 6.12 13.18
C THR A 392 -11.02 5.31 14.45
N ASP A 393 -11.07 3.99 14.38
CA ASP A 393 -11.10 3.12 15.57
C ASP A 393 -9.83 3.33 16.43
N GLY A 394 -8.66 3.38 15.79
CA GLY A 394 -7.40 3.71 16.44
C GLY A 394 -7.41 5.09 17.12
N ARG A 395 -8.08 6.09 16.52
CA ARG A 395 -8.19 7.44 17.12
C ARG A 395 -9.14 7.45 18.30
N GLU A 396 -10.23 6.70 18.23
CA GLU A 396 -11.15 6.52 19.34
C GLU A 396 -10.46 5.86 20.52
N ILE A 397 -9.67 4.81 20.30
CA ILE A 397 -8.97 4.10 21.37
C ILE A 397 -7.86 4.97 21.99
N PHE A 398 -6.99 5.56 21.17
CA PHE A 398 -5.77 6.20 21.67
C PHE A 398 -5.90 7.68 22.00
N VAL A 399 -6.88 8.40 21.43
CA VAL A 399 -6.99 9.86 21.54
C VAL A 399 -8.28 10.30 22.23
N VAL A 400 -9.43 9.81 21.77
CA VAL A 400 -10.75 10.28 22.23
C VAL A 400 -11.24 9.47 23.45
N HIS A 401 -10.83 8.21 23.53
CA HIS A 401 -11.20 7.20 24.51
C HIS A 401 -12.70 6.81 24.50
N THR A 402 -13.28 6.75 23.30
CA THR A 402 -14.66 6.27 23.02
C THR A 402 -14.69 4.78 22.65
N ASP A 403 -15.89 4.21 22.48
CA ASP A 403 -16.09 2.82 22.07
C ASP A 403 -16.23 2.75 20.54
N PRO A 404 -15.23 2.22 19.81
CA PRO A 404 -15.19 2.28 18.34
C PRO A 404 -16.25 1.42 17.64
N THR A 405 -17.03 0.66 18.42
CA THR A 405 -18.14 -0.14 17.91
C THR A 405 -19.49 0.55 18.09
N ARG A 406 -19.49 1.80 18.59
CA ARG A 406 -20.68 2.54 19.00
C ARG A 406 -20.54 4.02 18.67
N ALA A 407 -21.21 4.39 17.57
CA ALA A 407 -21.23 5.78 17.10
C ALA A 407 -21.69 6.83 18.12
N ASP A 408 -22.31 6.44 19.25
CA ASP A 408 -22.68 7.31 20.37
C ASP A 408 -22.31 6.57 21.66
N THR A 409 -21.14 6.89 22.22
CA THR A 409 -20.57 6.17 23.36
C THR A 409 -21.35 6.43 24.65
N ASP A 410 -21.75 7.68 24.91
CA ASP A 410 -22.40 8.09 26.16
C ASP A 410 -23.94 8.02 26.14
N GLY A 411 -24.54 7.85 24.96
CA GLY A 411 -25.96 7.64 24.72
C GLY A 411 -26.80 8.92 24.73
N ASP A 412 -26.22 10.09 24.45
CA ASP A 412 -26.91 11.38 24.47
C ASP A 412 -27.56 11.79 23.14
N THR A 413 -27.44 10.95 22.10
CA THR A 413 -27.96 11.07 20.72
C THR A 413 -27.12 11.85 19.72
N PHE A 414 -25.97 12.39 20.12
CA PHE A 414 -24.95 12.89 19.20
C PHE A 414 -23.87 11.83 19.00
N THR A 415 -23.26 11.80 17.81
CA THR A 415 -22.18 10.85 17.60
C THR A 415 -20.85 11.36 18.15
N ASP A 416 -19.95 10.47 18.53
CA ASP A 416 -18.66 10.85 19.11
C ASP A 416 -17.88 11.76 18.13
N GLY A 417 -17.92 11.44 16.83
CA GLY A 417 -17.40 12.28 15.76
C GLY A 417 -18.05 13.67 15.63
N GLU A 418 -19.37 13.79 15.82
CA GLU A 418 -20.07 15.08 15.84
C GLU A 418 -19.62 15.95 17.03
N GLU A 419 -19.44 15.31 18.18
CA GLU A 419 -19.00 15.96 19.43
C GLU A 419 -17.56 16.44 19.35
N VAL A 420 -16.65 15.59 18.91
CA VAL A 420 -15.24 15.95 18.70
C VAL A 420 -15.12 17.10 17.69
N ALA A 421 -15.89 17.07 16.60
CA ALA A 421 -15.91 18.15 15.62
C ALA A 421 -16.48 19.47 16.19
N ALA A 422 -17.43 19.38 17.13
CA ALA A 422 -18.00 20.53 17.83
C ALA A 422 -17.15 21.01 19.02
N GLY A 423 -16.14 20.23 19.44
CA GLY A 423 -15.31 20.49 20.61
C GLY A 423 -16.04 20.24 21.94
N THR A 424 -17.00 19.31 21.94
CA THR A 424 -17.68 18.82 23.14
C THR A 424 -17.10 17.49 23.62
N ASP A 425 -17.60 16.93 24.73
CA ASP A 425 -17.02 15.78 25.42
C ASP A 425 -17.89 14.54 25.15
N PRO A 426 -17.44 13.59 24.29
CA PRO A 426 -18.23 12.42 23.88
C PRO A 426 -18.41 11.36 24.98
N LEU A 427 -17.85 11.60 26.17
CA LEU A 427 -17.97 10.71 27.32
C LEU A 427 -18.87 11.29 28.43
N ASP A 428 -19.44 12.48 28.24
CA ASP A 428 -20.35 13.10 29.18
C ASP A 428 -21.67 13.51 28.52
N SER A 429 -22.72 12.72 28.79
CA SER A 429 -24.05 12.87 28.21
C SER A 429 -24.80 14.18 28.53
N ARG A 430 -24.10 15.13 29.17
CA ARG A 430 -24.56 16.49 29.50
C ARG A 430 -23.81 17.54 28.68
N SER A 431 -22.84 17.12 27.87
CA SER A 431 -21.93 17.94 27.11
C SER A 431 -22.17 17.77 25.61
N SER A 432 -23.38 18.01 25.11
CA SER A 432 -23.65 17.87 23.67
C SER A 432 -23.34 19.12 22.83
N PRO A 433 -23.13 18.96 21.51
CA PRO A 433 -23.15 20.05 20.53
C PRO A 433 -24.45 20.84 20.68
N GLY A 434 -24.34 22.08 21.16
CA GLY A 434 -25.49 22.87 21.60
C GLY A 434 -26.65 22.84 20.59
N ALA A 435 -27.86 22.54 21.08
CA ALA A 435 -29.07 22.35 20.28
C ALA A 435 -29.16 23.34 19.10
N VAL A 436 -29.16 22.80 17.87
CA VAL A 436 -29.43 23.61 16.67
C VAL A 436 -30.82 24.22 16.80
N LEU A 437 -30.86 25.48 17.23
CA LEU A 437 -32.09 26.23 17.43
C LEU A 437 -32.66 26.58 16.05
N ARG A 438 -33.47 25.67 15.48
CA ARG A 438 -34.16 25.89 14.21
C ARG A 438 -35.33 26.85 14.42
N GLN A 439 -35.05 28.15 14.37
CA GLN A 439 -36.08 29.19 14.26
C GLN A 439 -36.68 29.18 12.86
N TYR A 440 -37.97 28.83 12.76
CA TYR A 440 -38.73 28.97 11.53
C TYR A 440 -39.56 30.26 11.59
N PRO A 441 -39.61 31.06 10.52
CA PRO A 441 -40.58 32.14 10.45
C PRO A 441 -42.00 31.56 10.48
N ALA A 442 -42.89 32.24 11.17
CA ALA A 442 -44.33 32.05 11.08
C ALA A 442 -44.97 33.39 10.71
N VAL A 443 -46.09 33.33 10.00
CA VAL A 443 -46.93 34.51 9.81
C VAL A 443 -48.21 34.34 10.62
N GLU A 444 -48.55 35.36 11.39
CA GLU A 444 -49.87 35.50 12.00
C GLU A 444 -50.71 36.40 11.09
N ILE A 445 -51.89 35.91 10.70
CA ILE A 445 -52.86 36.66 9.91
C ILE A 445 -54.11 36.80 10.74
N GLU A 446 -54.46 38.04 11.07
CA GLU A 446 -55.72 38.39 11.72
C GLU A 446 -56.56 39.22 10.76
N PHE A 447 -57.84 38.87 10.63
CA PHE A 447 -58.79 39.61 9.81
C PHE A 447 -60.19 39.53 10.39
N ASP A 448 -60.98 40.59 10.15
CA ASP A 448 -62.37 40.65 10.55
C ASP A 448 -63.23 39.74 9.67
N THR A 449 -64.13 38.99 10.31
CA THR A 449 -65.06 38.10 9.61
C THR A 449 -66.49 38.55 9.78
N LYS A 450 -67.32 38.39 8.74
CA LYS A 450 -68.77 38.60 8.84
C LYS A 450 -69.50 37.29 9.11
N PRO A 451 -70.55 37.28 9.96
CA PRO A 451 -71.34 36.08 10.21
C PRO A 451 -71.93 35.49 8.92
N GLY A 452 -71.66 34.21 8.67
CA GLY A 452 -72.23 33.46 7.54
C GLY A 452 -71.49 33.59 6.21
N GLU A 453 -70.46 34.45 6.11
CA GLU A 453 -69.54 34.47 4.98
C GLU A 453 -68.43 33.41 5.16
N SER A 454 -67.91 32.86 4.06
CA SER A 454 -66.77 31.94 4.08
C SER A 454 -65.53 32.60 3.48
N TYR A 455 -64.38 32.37 4.09
CA TYR A 455 -63.10 32.93 3.65
C TYR A 455 -62.12 31.80 3.34
N GLN A 456 -61.35 31.95 2.25
CA GLN A 456 -60.28 31.04 1.88
C GLN A 456 -58.95 31.74 2.03
N LEU A 457 -58.07 31.15 2.84
CA LEU A 457 -56.68 31.55 2.92
C LEU A 457 -55.90 30.97 1.72
N GLN A 458 -55.01 31.77 1.14
CA GLN A 458 -54.19 31.37 -0.02
C GLN A 458 -52.74 31.83 0.11
N PHE A 459 -51.81 31.05 -0.47
CA PHE A 459 -50.42 31.46 -0.70
C PHE A 459 -50.10 31.56 -2.20
N LEU A 460 -49.15 32.41 -2.55
CA LEU A 460 -48.60 32.47 -3.90
C LEU A 460 -47.47 31.44 -4.04
N ASN A 461 -47.64 30.46 -4.93
CA ASN A 461 -46.61 29.46 -5.20
C ASN A 461 -45.49 30.00 -6.13
N ALA A 462 -44.42 29.23 -6.32
CA ALA A 462 -43.27 29.62 -7.16
C ALA A 462 -43.62 29.85 -8.64
N ALA A 463 -44.74 29.31 -9.13
CA ALA A 463 -45.25 29.52 -10.48
C ALA A 463 -46.12 30.79 -10.62
N GLY A 464 -46.26 31.58 -9.55
CA GLY A 464 -47.09 32.79 -9.53
C GLY A 464 -48.59 32.53 -9.46
N ALA A 465 -49.01 31.32 -9.05
CA ALA A 465 -50.42 30.95 -8.89
C ALA A 465 -50.82 30.93 -7.41
N TRP A 466 -52.04 31.40 -7.11
CA TRP A 466 -52.60 31.36 -5.77
C TRP A 466 -53.17 29.97 -5.47
N GLN A 467 -52.71 29.35 -4.39
CA GLN A 467 -53.17 28.05 -3.91
C GLN A 467 -53.83 28.14 -2.55
N ALA A 468 -54.89 27.36 -2.35
CA ALA A 468 -55.64 27.32 -1.08
C ALA A 468 -54.80 26.68 0.04
N ILE A 469 -54.88 27.28 1.23
CA ILE A 469 -54.31 26.75 2.46
C ILE A 469 -55.48 26.31 3.36
N GLY A 470 -55.54 25.02 3.67
CA GLY A 470 -56.55 24.46 4.56
C GLY A 470 -58.00 24.60 4.06
N SER A 471 -58.94 24.36 4.97
CA SER A 471 -60.39 24.46 4.72
C SER A 471 -60.91 25.89 4.78
N LEU A 472 -62.12 26.10 4.24
CA LEU A 472 -62.85 27.36 4.36
C LEU A 472 -63.07 27.75 5.83
N ILE A 473 -62.89 29.05 6.10
CA ILE A 473 -63.09 29.67 7.41
C ILE A 473 -64.46 30.33 7.42
N VAL A 474 -65.37 29.81 8.24
CA VAL A 474 -66.71 30.40 8.38
C VAL A 474 -66.64 31.58 9.35
N GLY A 475 -67.07 32.74 8.89
CA GLY A 475 -67.08 33.96 9.67
C GLY A 475 -68.11 33.94 10.80
N THR A 476 -67.70 34.45 11.96
CA THR A 476 -68.52 34.48 13.18
C THR A 476 -68.75 35.88 13.72
N GLY A 477 -68.30 36.93 13.02
CA GLY A 477 -68.48 38.33 13.44
C GLY A 477 -67.35 38.89 14.31
N ASN A 478 -66.28 38.12 14.53
CA ASN A 478 -65.13 38.50 15.35
C ASN A 478 -63.83 38.34 14.55
N PRO A 479 -62.74 39.04 14.95
CA PRO A 479 -61.41 38.79 14.42
C PRO A 479 -61.00 37.32 14.57
N ARG A 480 -60.32 36.78 13.56
CA ARG A 480 -59.84 35.39 13.55
C ARG A 480 -58.32 35.37 13.36
N PRO A 481 -57.53 35.13 14.42
CA PRO A 481 -56.09 34.93 14.29
C PRO A 481 -55.80 33.54 13.74
N ILE A 482 -54.88 33.46 12.77
CA ILE A 482 -54.41 32.20 12.18
C ILE A 482 -52.89 32.23 12.10
N LEU A 483 -52.25 31.23 12.72
CA LEU A 483 -50.81 31.04 12.70
C LEU A 483 -50.43 30.04 11.61
N LEU A 484 -49.49 30.41 10.74
CA LEU A 484 -49.03 29.58 9.62
C LEU A 484 -47.52 29.41 9.63
N SER A 485 -47.06 28.17 9.45
CA SER A 485 -45.65 27.85 9.22
C SER A 485 -45.23 28.29 7.80
N THR A 486 -44.07 28.93 7.66
CA THR A 486 -43.47 29.26 6.36
C THR A 486 -42.44 28.22 5.89
N ARG A 487 -42.43 27.01 6.47
CA ARG A 487 -41.41 25.96 6.22
C ARG A 487 -41.18 25.62 4.73
N PRO A 488 -42.21 25.55 3.86
CA PRO A 488 -41.94 25.42 2.43
C PRO A 488 -41.39 26.75 1.91
N ALA A 489 -40.13 26.76 1.44
CA ALA A 489 -39.43 27.93 0.89
C ALA A 489 -40.14 28.60 -0.33
N THR A 490 -41.28 28.06 -0.74
CA THR A 490 -42.14 28.50 -1.84
C THR A 490 -43.27 29.45 -1.41
N MET A 491 -43.51 29.66 -0.11
CA MET A 491 -44.62 30.53 0.38
C MET A 491 -44.12 31.93 0.74
N ARG A 492 -44.18 32.87 -0.20
CA ARG A 492 -43.67 34.26 0.01
C ARG A 492 -44.75 35.31 0.27
N PHE A 493 -45.98 35.06 -0.17
CA PHE A 493 -47.10 36.00 -0.04
C PHE A 493 -48.37 35.26 0.35
N TYR A 494 -49.17 35.90 1.21
CA TYR A 494 -50.42 35.37 1.75
C TYR A 494 -51.55 36.35 1.47
N ARG A 495 -52.76 35.81 1.27
CA ARG A 495 -53.98 36.62 1.22
C ARG A 495 -55.17 35.84 1.76
N VAL A 496 -56.15 36.58 2.23
CA VAL A 496 -57.49 36.06 2.54
C VAL A 496 -58.43 36.56 1.47
N VAL A 497 -59.20 35.65 0.87
CA VAL A 497 -60.23 36.00 -0.12
C VAL A 497 -61.59 35.53 0.37
N LEU A 498 -62.63 36.28 0.05
CA LEU A 498 -64.00 35.82 0.22
C LEU A 498 -64.22 34.63 -0.73
N ALA A 499 -64.65 33.50 -0.18
CA ALA A 499 -65.02 32.34 -0.96
C ALA A 499 -66.48 32.47 -1.38
N PRO A 500 -66.80 32.24 -2.67
CA PRO A 500 -68.16 32.34 -3.19
C PRO A 500 -69.11 31.28 -2.62
#